data_AF-A0A2V9C9B6-F1
#
_entry.id   AF-A0A2V9C9B6-F1
#
_cell.length_a   1.000
_cell.length_b   1.000
_cell.length_c   1.000
_cell.angle_alpha   90.00
_cell.angle_beta   90.00
_cell.angle_gamma   90.00
#
_symmetry.space_group_name_H-M   'P 1'
#
loop_
_entity.id
_entity.type
_entity.pdbx_description
1 polymer ?
#
loop_
_entity_poly.entity_id
_entity_poly.type
_entity_poly.pdbx_seq_one_letter_code
_entity_poly.pdbx_strand_id
1 'polypeptide(L)' 'MAELFLSHAFAFHERELPLDIPLAALAAKTSLDANLPMADAIIYASARAHDAELVTSDAHFTGLPGVTIL' A
#
# COMPACT_ATOMS: atom_id res chain seq x y z
N MET A 1 6.47 -21.39 6.89
CA MET A 1 5.24 -21.44 7.72
C MET A 1 5.23 -20.22 8.62
N ALA A 2 5.00 -19.04 8.06
CA ALA A 2 4.93 -17.78 8.81
C ALA A 2 3.57 -17.13 8.49
N GLU A 3 2.50 -17.76 8.99
CA GLU A 3 1.15 -17.19 9.00
C GLU A 3 0.90 -16.32 10.26
N LEU A 4 1.98 -15.90 10.94
CA LEU A 4 1.93 -15.25 12.25
C LEU A 4 2.52 -13.84 12.21
N PHE A 5 2.05 -13.04 11.25
CA PHE A 5 2.27 -11.58 11.25
C PHE A 5 0.98 -10.77 11.12
N LEU A 6 -0.19 -11.37 11.41
CA LEU A 6 -1.46 -10.66 11.45
C LEU A 6 -1.99 -10.66 12.88
N SER A 7 -1.96 -9.47 13.48
CA SER A 7 -2.52 -9.25 14.80
C SER A 7 -4.05 -9.27 14.67
N HIS A 8 -4.72 -10.25 15.30
CA HIS A 8 -6.18 -10.28 15.49
C HIS A 8 -6.76 -9.09 16.28
N ALA A 9 -5.97 -8.06 16.59
CA ALA A 9 -6.31 -7.03 17.57
C ALA A 9 -7.27 -5.94 17.04
N PHE A 10 -7.55 -5.88 15.75
CA PHE A 10 -8.48 -4.91 15.20
C PHE A 10 -9.58 -5.63 14.43
N ALA A 11 -10.83 -5.44 14.86
CA ALA A 11 -12.03 -5.99 14.23
C ALA A 11 -12.35 -5.35 12.86
N PHE A 12 -11.33 -5.08 12.04
CA PHE A 12 -11.50 -4.75 10.64
C PHE A 12 -11.55 -6.05 9.85
N HIS A 13 -12.46 -6.16 8.88
CA HIS A 13 -12.40 -7.21 7.88
C HIS A 13 -11.13 -7.01 7.04
N GLU A 14 -10.03 -7.60 7.48
CA GLU A 14 -8.77 -7.55 6.76
C GLU A 14 -8.87 -8.38 5.48
N ARG A 15 -8.44 -7.77 4.37
CA ARG A 15 -8.38 -8.41 3.07
C ARG A 15 -6.92 -8.42 2.65
N GLU A 16 -6.33 -9.61 2.61
CA GLU A 16 -5.01 -9.80 2.02
C GLU A 16 -5.09 -9.61 0.50
N LEU A 17 -4.13 -8.89 -0.05
CA LEU A 17 -3.98 -8.67 -1.49
C LEU A 17 -2.68 -9.37 -1.95
N PRO A 18 -2.75 -10.30 -2.93
CA PRO A 18 -1.55 -10.88 -3.50
C PRO A 18 -0.80 -9.82 -4.32
N LEU A 19 0.53 -9.79 -4.19
CA LEU A 19 1.38 -9.02 -5.10
C LEU A 19 1.60 -9.81 -6.40
N ASP A 20 0.61 -9.75 -7.30
CA ASP A 20 0.70 -10.36 -8.61
C ASP A 20 1.55 -9.55 -9.60
N ILE A 21 1.80 -10.10 -10.78
CA ILE A 21 2.66 -9.45 -11.80
C ILE A 21 2.12 -8.07 -12.20
N PRO A 22 0.81 -7.89 -12.51
CA PRO A 22 0.26 -6.57 -12.79
C PRO A 22 0.50 -5.55 -11.67
N LEU A 23 0.23 -5.92 -10.41
CA LEU A 23 0.40 -5.03 -9.28
C LEU A 23 1.89 -4.71 -9.01
N ALA A 24 2.78 -5.69 -9.18
CA ALA A 24 4.22 -5.48 -9.07
C ALA A 24 4.75 -4.52 -10.14
N ALA A 25 4.28 -4.64 -11.39
CA ALA A 25 4.64 -3.73 -12.46
C ALA A 25 4.12 -2.31 -12.21
N LEU A 26 2.89 -2.18 -11.70
CA LEU A 26 2.31 -0.89 -11.30
C LEU A 26 3.11 -0.26 -10.16
N ALA A 27 3.48 -1.03 -9.14
CA ALA A 27 4.31 -0.57 -8.04
C ALA A 27 5.68 -0.08 -8.50
N ALA A 28 6.34 -0.81 -9.41
CA ALA A 28 7.64 -0.40 -9.96
C ALA A 28 7.52 0.94 -10.71
N LYS A 29 6.49 1.10 -11.54
CA LYS A 29 6.20 2.37 -12.22
C LYS A 29 5.92 3.50 -11.22
N THR A 30 5.11 3.22 -10.20
CA THR A 30 4.74 4.17 -9.14
C THR A 30 5.96 4.63 -8.33
N SER A 31 6.90 3.72 -8.02
CA SER A 31 8.15 4.03 -7.35
C SER A 31 8.97 5.07 -8.12
N LEU A 32 9.07 4.90 -9.44
CA LEU A 32 9.79 5.83 -10.30
C LEU A 32 9.05 7.16 -10.47
N ASP A 33 7.73 7.11 -10.74
CA ASP A 33 6.92 8.31 -11.03
C ASP A 33 6.75 9.21 -9.79
N ALA A 34 6.65 8.62 -8.59
CA ALA A 34 6.46 9.35 -7.33
C ALA A 34 7.73 9.45 -6.46
N ASN A 35 8.88 8.92 -6.94
CA ASN A 35 10.14 8.82 -6.20
C ASN A 35 9.96 8.17 -4.79
N LEU A 36 9.13 7.13 -4.72
CA LEU A 36 8.87 6.38 -3.50
C LEU A 36 9.80 5.16 -3.41
N PRO A 37 10.29 4.81 -2.20
CA PRO A 37 10.90 3.50 -1.98
C PRO A 37 9.96 2.37 -2.43
N MET A 38 10.52 1.25 -2.91
CA MET A 38 9.71 0.19 -3.53
C MET A 38 8.62 -0.36 -2.60
N ALA A 39 8.89 -0.51 -1.30
CA ALA A 39 7.89 -0.97 -0.33
C ALA A 39 6.70 0.01 -0.25
N ASP A 40 6.99 1.30 -0.14
CA ASP A 40 5.99 2.37 -0.10
C ASP A 40 5.18 2.42 -1.40
N ALA A 41 5.85 2.22 -2.53
CA ALA A 41 5.21 2.15 -3.83
C ALA A 41 4.29 0.93 -3.99
N ILE A 42 4.62 -0.23 -3.41
CA ILE A 42 3.73 -1.41 -3.39
C ILE A 42 2.45 -1.08 -2.62
N ILE A 43 2.57 -0.47 -1.44
CA ILE A 43 1.43 -0.10 -0.60
C ILE A 43 0.54 0.91 -1.34
N TYR A 44 1.13 1.99 -1.86
CA TYR A 44 0.38 3.03 -2.56
C TYR A 44 -0.25 2.53 -3.86
N ALA A 45 0.48 1.76 -4.68
CA ALA A 45 -0.07 1.15 -5.89
C ALA A 45 -1.23 0.19 -5.60
N SER A 46 -1.16 -0.56 -4.49
CA SER A 46 -2.26 -1.45 -4.05
C SER A 46 -3.50 -0.65 -3.72
N ALA A 47 -3.37 0.45 -2.96
CA ALA A 47 -4.50 1.33 -2.66
C ALA A 47 -5.11 1.91 -3.94
N ARG A 48 -4.28 2.41 -4.85
CA ARG A 48 -4.72 2.97 -6.15
C ARG A 48 -5.40 1.95 -7.05
N ALA A 49 -4.90 0.71 -7.12
CA ALA A 49 -5.46 -0.35 -7.96
C ALA A 49 -6.84 -0.83 -7.50
N HIS A 50 -7.19 -0.58 -6.24
CA HIS A 50 -8.45 -0.97 -5.62
C HIS A 50 -9.36 0.23 -5.31
N ASP A 51 -9.05 1.41 -5.84
CA ASP A 51 -9.76 2.68 -5.57
C ASP A 51 -9.95 2.95 -4.06
N ALA A 52 -8.96 2.55 -3.26
CA ALA A 52 -8.95 2.69 -1.82
C ALA A 52 -8.16 3.94 -1.38
N GLU A 53 -8.54 4.50 -0.24
CA GLU A 53 -7.78 5.54 0.45
C GLU A 53 -6.65 4.90 1.27
N LEU A 54 -5.43 5.43 1.17
CA LEU A 54 -4.30 5.03 1.99
C LEU A 54 -4.24 5.92 3.24
N VAL A 55 -4.58 5.36 4.40
CA VAL A 55 -4.46 6.03 5.69
C VAL A 55 -3.15 5.61 6.35
N THR A 56 -2.27 6.56 6.68
CA THR A 56 -0.95 6.26 7.25
C THR A 56 -0.43 7.40 8.13
N SER A 57 0.43 7.10 9.09
CA SER A 57 1.20 8.12 9.84
C SER A 57 2.57 8.39 9.21
N ASP A 58 2.90 7.72 8.10
CA ASP A 58 4.18 7.89 7.41
C ASP A 58 4.14 9.12 6.49
N ALA A 59 4.98 10.10 6.80
CA ALA A 59 5.04 11.35 6.06
C ALA A 59 5.56 11.21 4.62
N HIS A 60 6.17 10.07 4.24
CA HIS A 60 6.60 9.82 2.86
C HIS A 60 5.46 9.92 1.83
N PHE A 61 4.21 9.69 2.26
CA PHE A 61 3.04 9.73 1.38
C PHE A 61 2.36 11.11 1.32
N THR A 62 2.91 12.11 2.02
CA THR A 62 2.30 13.45 2.13
C THR A 62 2.11 14.09 0.76
N GLY A 63 0.89 14.55 0.48
CA GLY A 63 0.54 15.23 -0.77
C GLY A 63 0.24 14.31 -1.95
N LEU A 64 0.32 12.98 -1.76
CA LEU A 64 -0.09 12.03 -2.79
C LEU A 64 -1.62 11.91 -2.87
N PRO A 65 -2.20 11.81 -4.07
CA PRO A 65 -3.65 11.68 -4.26
C PRO A 65 -4.25 10.43 -3.58
N GLY A 66 -5.29 10.63 -2.77
CA GLY A 66 -5.97 9.52 -2.08
C GLY A 66 -5.21 9.00 -0.86
N VAL A 67 -4.35 9.84 -0.27
CA VAL A 67 -3.67 9.57 1.00
C VAL A 67 -4.22 10.49 2.09
N THR A 68 -4.55 9.92 3.25
CA THR A 68 -4.84 10.65 4.48
C THR A 68 -3.71 10.40 5.49
N ILE A 69 -3.10 11.49 5.95
CA ILE A 69 -2.09 11.46 7.00
C ILE A 69 -2.78 11.61 8.36
N LEU A 70 -2.44 10.72 9.31
CA LEU A 70 -2.90 10.77 10.70
C LEU A 70 -2.06 11.70 11.58
#